data_AF-A0A535FG81-F1
#
_entry.id   AF-A0A535FG81-F1
#
_cell.length_a   1.000
_cell.length_b   1.000
_cell.length_c   1.000
_cell.angle_alpha   90.00
_cell.angle_beta   90.00
_cell.angle_gamma   90.00
#
_symmetry.space_group_name_H-M   'P 1'
#
loop_
_entity.id
_entity.type
_entity.pdbx_description
1 polymer ?
#
loop_
_entity_poly.entity_id
_entity_poly.type
_entity_poly.pdbx_seq_one_letter_code
_entity_poly.pdbx_strand_id
1 'polypeptide(L)'
;MSRLERPVVQHALQPTTQAGTTSPKRVGKPKSISLQKISPATQQVLQDELVLSLAEMLSVKPGDIDVDTNFSDMGLDSVIGVEWIHALNKRYSLSLPATKVYDYPTLRSFSNFLTKELDISRGGLEPKNLHITASDLTLQELVQKVQSGIFSVEQADQLFSDYAQNVAES
;
A
#
# COMPACT_ATOMS: atom_id res chain seq x y z
N MET A 1 -4.30 -2.64 82.20
CA MET A 1 -3.54 -1.42 82.56
C MET A 1 -2.06 -1.70 82.28
N SER A 2 -1.27 -0.66 81.98
CA SER A 2 0.14 -0.66 81.47
C SER A 2 0.21 -0.57 79.94
N ARG A 3 0.47 0.56 79.28
CA ARG A 3 1.45 1.67 79.41
C ARG A 3 2.78 1.37 78.70
N LEU A 4 2.87 1.92 77.49
CA LEU A 4 3.92 2.82 76.97
C LEU A 4 5.38 2.36 77.00
N GLU A 5 5.97 2.16 75.81
CA GLU A 5 7.28 2.72 75.45
C GLU A 5 7.27 3.16 73.98
N ARG A 6 7.66 4.42 73.72
CA ARG A 6 8.08 4.94 72.41
C ARG A 6 9.62 4.83 72.36
N PRO A 7 10.26 4.82 71.17
CA PRO A 7 10.78 6.11 70.71
C PRO A 7 10.79 6.33 69.18
N VAL A 8 10.94 7.62 68.90
CA VAL A 8 11.04 8.34 67.63
C VAL A 8 12.30 7.98 66.83
N VAL A 9 12.17 7.88 65.51
CA VAL A 9 13.27 8.17 64.59
C VAL A 9 12.77 9.10 63.50
N GLN A 10 13.21 10.35 63.55
CA GLN A 10 13.06 11.34 62.50
C GLN A 10 14.17 11.08 61.47
N HIS A 11 13.82 10.87 60.20
CA HIS A 11 14.70 11.15 59.08
C HIS A 11 13.86 11.85 58.02
N ALA A 12 14.11 13.15 57.84
CA ALA A 12 13.70 13.86 56.64
C ALA A 12 14.32 13.16 55.41
N LEU A 13 13.67 13.28 54.23
CA LEU A 13 14.28 13.54 52.91
C LEU A 13 13.23 13.30 51.79
N GLN A 14 12.72 14.40 51.25
CA GLN A 14 12.39 14.68 49.83
C GLN A 14 11.19 13.98 49.13
N PRO A 15 10.30 14.74 48.47
CA PRO A 15 9.42 14.21 47.43
C PRO A 15 10.23 14.00 46.14
N THR A 16 10.51 12.74 45.79
CA THR A 16 11.04 12.42 44.47
C THR A 16 9.93 12.47 43.44
N THR A 17 9.92 13.56 42.68
CA THR A 17 9.44 13.62 41.30
C THR A 17 10.08 12.49 40.49
N GLN A 18 9.28 11.62 39.91
CA GLN A 18 9.71 10.86 38.73
C GLN A 18 8.67 11.02 37.63
N ALA A 19 9.11 11.72 36.59
CA ALA A 19 8.42 11.90 35.33
C ALA A 19 8.33 10.56 34.60
N GLY A 20 7.10 10.20 34.21
CA GLY A 20 6.79 9.14 33.26
C GLY A 20 5.76 9.67 32.28
N THR A 21 6.27 10.38 31.28
CA THR A 21 5.51 10.96 30.17
C THR A 21 5.03 9.86 29.23
N THR A 22 3.72 9.62 29.13
CA THR A 22 3.11 9.12 27.88
C THR A 22 1.69 9.66 27.73
N SER A 23 1.58 10.79 27.01
CA SER A 23 0.34 11.24 26.38
C SER A 23 -0.14 10.19 25.37
N PRO A 24 -1.46 9.96 25.28
CA PRO A 24 -2.06 10.05 23.95
C PRO A 24 -3.46 10.66 24.01
N LYS A 25 -3.58 11.93 23.64
CA LYS A 25 -4.84 12.45 23.11
C LYS A 25 -4.59 13.61 22.17
N ARG A 26 -4.07 13.29 20.97
CA ARG A 26 -4.08 14.26 19.88
C ARG A 26 -5.34 14.07 19.06
N VAL A 27 -6.28 14.96 19.36
CA VAL A 27 -7.46 15.31 18.58
C VAL A 27 -7.11 15.40 17.09
N GLY A 28 -7.99 14.85 16.27
CA GLY A 28 -7.88 14.81 14.82
C GLY A 28 -7.65 16.19 14.19
N LYS A 29 -6.95 16.17 13.06
CA LYS A 29 -6.89 17.30 12.14
C LYS A 29 -7.41 16.80 10.79
N PRO A 30 -8.38 17.49 10.16
CA PRO A 30 -8.78 17.17 8.79
C PRO A 30 -7.61 17.64 7.91
N LYS A 31 -6.86 16.70 7.33
CA LYS A 31 -5.80 17.04 6.40
C LYS A 31 -6.33 16.84 4.99
N SER A 32 -6.67 17.98 4.40
CA SER A 32 -6.85 18.27 2.99
C SER A 32 -6.12 17.25 2.11
N ILE A 33 -6.89 16.49 1.33
CA ILE A 33 -6.35 15.52 0.38
C ILE A 33 -5.88 16.33 -0.82
N SER A 34 -4.57 16.44 -0.94
CA SER A 34 -3.90 17.07 -2.07
C SER A 34 -2.72 16.21 -2.47
N LEU A 35 -2.63 15.99 -3.79
CA LEU A 35 -1.55 15.39 -4.59
C LEU A 35 -1.47 13.85 -4.55
N GLN A 36 -1.72 13.16 -5.67
CA GLN A 36 -0.82 13.06 -6.84
C GLN A 36 0.60 12.66 -6.42
N LYS A 37 1.02 11.45 -6.84
CA LYS A 37 2.26 10.70 -6.53
C LYS A 37 2.05 9.63 -5.45
N ILE A 38 2.06 8.36 -5.90
CA ILE A 38 1.98 7.17 -5.05
C ILE A 38 3.18 7.19 -4.13
N SER A 39 2.94 7.62 -2.91
CA SER A 39 3.93 7.71 -1.84
C SER A 39 3.79 6.45 -0.98
N PRO A 40 4.78 6.09 -0.15
CA PRO A 40 4.63 4.99 0.83
C PRO A 40 3.38 5.14 1.72
N ALA A 41 2.85 6.36 1.84
CA ALA A 41 1.56 6.65 2.42
C ALA A 41 0.37 5.98 1.70
N THR A 42 0.40 5.84 0.36
CA THR A 42 -0.65 5.18 -0.43
C THR A 42 -0.70 3.67 -0.17
N GLN A 43 0.46 3.02 0.02
CA GLN A 43 0.51 1.60 0.37
C GLN A 43 -0.09 1.36 1.76
N GLN A 44 0.28 2.18 2.76
CA GLN A 44 -0.30 2.05 4.11
C GLN A 44 -1.81 2.28 4.10
N VAL A 45 -2.30 3.31 3.40
CA VAL A 45 -3.74 3.57 3.27
C VAL A 45 -4.47 2.39 2.61
N LEU A 46 -3.88 1.81 1.55
CA LEU A 46 -4.44 0.63 0.90
C LEU A 46 -4.47 -0.57 1.85
N GLN A 47 -3.40 -0.78 2.61
CA GLN A 47 -3.30 -1.85 3.59
C GLN A 47 -4.35 -1.70 4.70
N ASP A 48 -4.54 -0.50 5.25
CA ASP A 48 -5.60 -0.20 6.23
C ASP A 48 -7.00 -0.49 5.67
N GLU A 49 -7.28 -0.09 4.43
CA GLU A 49 -8.56 -0.40 3.77
C GLU A 49 -8.77 -1.91 3.58
N LEU A 50 -7.72 -2.63 3.21
CA LEU A 50 -7.76 -4.09 3.08
C LEU A 50 -7.99 -4.77 4.43
N VAL A 51 -7.37 -4.27 5.51
CA VAL A 51 -7.60 -4.72 6.88
C VAL A 51 -9.07 -4.51 7.27
N LEU A 52 -9.63 -3.32 7.03
CA LEU A 52 -11.03 -3.03 7.33
C LEU A 52 -11.95 -3.98 6.55
N SER A 53 -11.74 -4.11 5.24
CA SER A 53 -12.55 -4.96 4.38
C SER A 53 -12.48 -6.44 4.75
N LEU A 54 -11.30 -6.94 5.14
CA LEU A 54 -11.12 -8.33 5.55
C LEU A 54 -11.73 -8.57 6.93
N ALA A 55 -11.58 -7.63 7.87
CA ALA A 55 -12.18 -7.71 9.19
C ALA A 55 -13.72 -7.77 9.11
N GLU A 56 -14.33 -7.00 8.21
CA GLU A 56 -15.77 -7.07 7.95
C GLU A 56 -16.20 -8.45 7.42
N MET A 57 -15.43 -9.03 6.47
CA MET A 57 -15.71 -10.36 5.91
C MET A 57 -15.57 -11.48 6.94
N LEU A 58 -14.58 -11.39 7.82
CA LEU A 58 -14.34 -12.38 8.89
C LEU A 58 -15.16 -12.10 10.16
N SER A 59 -15.91 -10.99 10.22
CA SER A 59 -16.67 -10.55 11.39
C SER A 59 -15.80 -10.39 12.66
N VAL A 60 -14.58 -9.90 12.49
CA VAL A 60 -13.61 -9.62 13.57
C VAL A 60 -13.30 -8.13 13.65
N LYS A 61 -12.55 -7.70 14.67
CA LYS A 61 -12.13 -6.29 14.75
C LYS A 61 -10.91 -6.07 13.85
N PRO A 62 -10.78 -4.89 13.23
CA PRO A 62 -9.61 -4.54 12.43
C PRO A 62 -8.27 -4.70 13.18
N GLY A 63 -8.28 -4.47 14.49
CA GLY A 63 -7.08 -4.64 15.34
C GLY A 63 -6.69 -6.09 15.63
N ASP A 64 -7.56 -7.06 15.32
CA ASP A 64 -7.26 -8.49 15.43
C ASP A 64 -6.69 -9.06 14.11
N ILE A 65 -6.69 -8.28 13.02
CA ILE A 65 -6.10 -8.68 11.74
C ILE A 65 -4.60 -8.39 11.75
N ASP A 66 -3.79 -9.44 11.72
CA ASP A 66 -2.33 -9.34 11.67
C ASP A 66 -1.83 -9.33 10.21
N VAL A 67 -1.22 -8.24 9.76
CA VAL A 67 -0.87 -8.07 8.35
C VAL A 67 0.22 -9.01 7.81
N ASP A 68 0.94 -9.70 8.71
CA ASP A 68 2.03 -10.63 8.43
C ASP A 68 1.59 -12.11 8.55
N THR A 69 0.40 -12.35 9.08
CA THR A 69 -0.19 -13.69 9.21
C THR A 69 -0.81 -14.14 7.89
N ASN A 70 -0.82 -15.45 7.63
CA ASN A 70 -1.46 -15.95 6.42
C ASN A 70 -2.98 -15.84 6.51
N PHE A 71 -3.63 -15.59 5.39
CA PHE A 71 -5.07 -15.53 5.31
C PHE A 71 -5.74 -16.82 5.78
N SER A 72 -5.19 -17.99 5.45
CA SER A 72 -5.71 -19.27 5.92
C SER A 72 -5.62 -19.43 7.44
N ASP A 73 -4.55 -18.90 8.07
CA ASP A 73 -4.37 -18.92 9.52
C ASP A 73 -5.33 -17.94 10.24
N MET A 74 -5.81 -16.90 9.54
CA MET A 74 -6.85 -15.98 10.03
C MET A 74 -8.28 -16.53 9.89
N GLY A 75 -8.46 -17.68 9.24
CA GLY A 75 -9.78 -18.23 8.93
C GLY A 75 -10.38 -17.72 7.62
N LEU A 76 -9.55 -17.24 6.68
CA LEU A 76 -10.03 -17.00 5.31
C LEU A 76 -10.21 -18.33 4.59
N ASP A 77 -11.46 -18.73 4.41
CA ASP A 77 -11.84 -19.89 3.61
C ASP A 77 -11.91 -19.56 2.11
N SER A 78 -11.96 -20.60 1.28
CA SER A 78 -12.05 -20.46 -0.19
C SER A 78 -13.30 -19.66 -0.63
N VAL A 79 -14.44 -19.81 0.05
CA VAL A 79 -15.66 -19.05 -0.24
C VAL A 79 -15.50 -17.58 0.09
N ILE A 80 -15.03 -17.26 1.29
CA ILE A 80 -14.84 -15.87 1.75
C ILE A 80 -13.73 -15.19 0.93
N GLY A 81 -12.66 -15.91 0.57
CA GLY A 81 -11.59 -15.40 -0.27
C GLY A 81 -12.06 -15.01 -1.67
N VAL A 82 -12.89 -15.82 -2.32
CA VAL A 82 -13.47 -15.48 -3.63
C VAL A 82 -14.35 -14.24 -3.55
N GLU A 83 -15.24 -14.15 -2.55
CA GLU A 83 -16.12 -13.00 -2.36
C GLU A 83 -15.33 -11.72 -2.03
N TRP A 84 -14.30 -11.83 -1.20
CA TRP A 84 -13.42 -10.71 -0.88
C TRP A 84 -12.70 -10.20 -2.13
N ILE A 85 -12.10 -11.09 -2.92
CA ILE A 85 -11.45 -10.71 -4.18
C ILE A 85 -12.45 -10.11 -5.18
N HIS A 86 -13.68 -10.63 -5.26
CA HIS A 86 -14.72 -10.07 -6.12
C HIS A 86 -15.11 -8.64 -5.68
N ALA A 87 -15.25 -8.40 -4.37
CA ALA A 87 -15.52 -7.08 -3.81
C ALA A 87 -14.37 -6.09 -4.13
N LEU A 88 -13.11 -6.54 -4.01
CA LEU A 88 -11.95 -5.73 -4.35
C LEU A 88 -11.90 -5.42 -5.85
N ASN A 89 -12.13 -6.40 -6.72
CA ASN A 89 -12.20 -6.21 -8.17
C ASN A 89 -13.24 -5.15 -8.54
N LYS A 90 -14.43 -5.22 -7.95
CA LYS A 90 -15.49 -4.22 -8.18
C LYS A 90 -15.10 -2.83 -7.68
N ARG A 91 -14.47 -2.74 -6.50
CA ARG A 91 -14.08 -1.47 -5.88
C ARG A 91 -12.93 -0.78 -6.60
N TYR A 92 -11.95 -1.55 -7.04
CA TYR A 92 -10.74 -1.05 -7.69
C TYR A 92 -10.78 -1.14 -9.22
N SER A 93 -11.88 -1.62 -9.80
CA SER A 93 -12.04 -1.88 -11.24
C SER A 93 -10.92 -2.78 -11.79
N LEU A 94 -10.59 -3.84 -11.04
CA LEU A 94 -9.60 -4.85 -11.40
C LEU A 94 -10.26 -6.16 -11.83
N SER A 95 -9.48 -7.06 -12.43
CA SER A 95 -9.92 -8.41 -12.82
C SER A 95 -8.95 -9.46 -12.27
N LEU A 96 -8.77 -9.48 -10.94
CA LEU A 96 -7.88 -10.42 -10.27
C LEU A 96 -8.54 -11.78 -10.07
N PRO A 97 -7.86 -12.90 -10.37
CA PRO A 97 -8.36 -14.22 -10.03
C PRO A 97 -8.22 -14.43 -8.51
N ALA A 98 -9.22 -15.10 -7.91
CA ALA A 98 -9.23 -15.39 -6.47
C ALA A 98 -8.03 -16.21 -6.01
N THR A 99 -7.37 -16.94 -6.92
CA THR A 99 -6.15 -17.69 -6.65
C THR A 99 -4.98 -16.82 -6.19
N LYS A 100 -5.01 -15.51 -6.46
CA LYS A 100 -3.97 -14.56 -6.01
C LYS A 100 -3.84 -14.50 -4.49
N VAL A 101 -4.89 -14.84 -3.75
CA VAL A 101 -4.84 -14.93 -2.29
C VAL A 101 -3.89 -16.04 -1.80
N TYR A 102 -3.64 -17.07 -2.62
CA TYR A 102 -2.68 -18.12 -2.32
C TYR A 102 -1.26 -17.76 -2.79
N ASP A 103 -1.14 -17.01 -3.90
CA ASP A 103 0.15 -16.49 -4.37
C ASP A 103 0.74 -15.46 -3.39
N TYR A 104 -0.13 -14.67 -2.75
CA TYR A 104 0.22 -13.64 -1.79
C TYR A 104 -0.52 -13.90 -0.48
N PRO A 105 -0.05 -14.84 0.35
CA PRO A 105 -0.83 -15.37 1.46
C PRO A 105 -0.98 -14.42 2.64
N THR A 106 -0.35 -13.24 2.62
CA THR A 106 -0.40 -12.25 3.72
C THR A 106 -0.95 -10.93 3.22
N LEU A 107 -1.55 -10.14 4.11
CA LEU A 107 -2.11 -8.83 3.78
C LEU A 107 -1.02 -7.85 3.33
N ARG A 108 0.19 -7.94 3.89
CA ARG A 108 1.36 -7.17 3.45
C ARG A 108 1.79 -7.51 2.03
N SER A 109 1.92 -8.80 1.69
CA SER A 109 2.33 -9.19 0.34
C SER A 109 1.26 -8.87 -0.70
N PHE A 110 -0.02 -9.07 -0.35
CA PHE A 110 -1.16 -8.79 -1.21
C PHE A 110 -1.37 -7.29 -1.45
N SER A 111 -1.24 -6.44 -0.42
CA SER A 111 -1.32 -4.98 -0.57
C SER A 111 -0.21 -4.40 -1.44
N ASN A 112 1.01 -4.95 -1.35
CA ASN A 112 2.12 -4.59 -2.24
C ASN A 112 1.81 -4.98 -3.70
N PHE A 113 1.29 -6.18 -3.92
CA PHE A 113 0.85 -6.62 -5.24
C PHE A 113 -0.25 -5.69 -5.80
N LEU A 114 -1.31 -5.43 -5.05
CA LEU A 114 -2.40 -4.53 -5.46
C LEU A 114 -1.90 -3.11 -5.76
N THR A 115 -0.94 -2.59 -4.99
CA THR A 115 -0.36 -1.28 -5.26
C THR A 115 0.28 -1.22 -6.65
N LYS A 116 0.97 -2.29 -7.06
CA LYS A 116 1.55 -2.40 -8.41
C LYS A 116 0.47 -2.51 -9.47
N GLU A 117 -0.53 -3.37 -9.29
CA GLU A 117 -1.64 -3.51 -10.25
C GLU A 117 -2.41 -2.20 -10.46
N LEU A 118 -2.59 -1.42 -9.38
CA LEU A 118 -3.22 -0.11 -9.43
C LEU A 118 -2.34 0.96 -10.09
N ASP A 119 -1.01 0.88 -9.96
CA ASP A 119 -0.08 1.75 -10.67
C ASP A 119 -0.11 1.46 -12.18
N ILE A 120 -0.05 0.17 -12.55
CA ILE A 120 -0.16 -0.30 -13.94
C ILE A 120 -1.49 0.12 -14.56
N SER A 121 -2.58 0.00 -13.81
CA SER A 121 -3.92 0.37 -14.27
C SER A 121 -4.14 1.89 -14.35
N ARG A 122 -3.46 2.69 -13.52
CA ARG A 122 -3.55 4.17 -13.50
C ARG A 122 -2.58 4.86 -14.43
N GLY A 123 -1.47 4.22 -14.76
CA GLY A 123 -0.49 4.67 -15.73
C GLY A 123 -0.09 3.51 -16.61
N GLY A 124 -0.93 3.14 -17.58
CA GLY A 124 -0.77 2.00 -18.51
C GLY A 124 0.59 1.87 -19.21
N LEU A 125 1.60 1.45 -18.45
CA LEU A 125 2.96 1.15 -18.85
C LEU A 125 3.61 0.29 -17.75
N GLU A 126 3.39 -1.02 -17.83
CA GLU A 126 4.31 -1.99 -17.23
C GLU A 126 5.69 -1.84 -17.90
N PRO A 127 6.78 -1.64 -17.14
CA PRO A 127 8.14 -1.86 -17.63
C PRO A 127 8.44 -3.37 -17.59
N LYS A 128 7.74 -4.16 -18.41
CA LYS A 128 8.16 -5.52 -18.76
C LYS A 128 8.63 -5.55 -20.19
N ASN A 129 9.89 -5.16 -20.40
CA ASN A 129 10.68 -5.49 -21.58
C ASN A 129 9.89 -5.49 -22.90
N LEU A 130 9.06 -4.47 -23.13
CA LEU A 130 8.52 -4.21 -24.44
C LEU A 130 9.72 -3.65 -25.20
N HIS A 131 10.31 -4.45 -26.07
CA HIS A 131 11.12 -3.91 -27.15
C HIS A 131 10.13 -3.18 -28.05
N ILE A 132 9.74 -1.97 -27.63
CA ILE A 132 8.93 -1.08 -28.43
C ILE A 132 9.89 -0.60 -29.50
N THR A 133 9.85 -1.24 -30.65
CA THR A 133 10.54 -0.77 -31.85
C THR A 133 9.72 0.36 -32.45
N ALA A 134 10.33 1.16 -33.33
CA ALA A 134 9.60 2.22 -34.00
C ALA A 134 8.45 1.69 -34.89
N SER A 135 8.51 0.41 -35.26
CA SER A 135 7.48 -0.27 -36.05
C SER A 135 6.19 -0.57 -35.29
N ASP A 136 6.21 -0.64 -33.96
CA ASP A 136 5.04 -0.90 -33.11
C ASP A 136 4.31 0.39 -32.68
N LEU A 137 4.85 1.56 -33.00
CA LEU A 137 4.27 2.86 -32.65
C LEU A 137 4.15 3.79 -33.84
N THR A 138 3.03 4.50 -33.92
CA THR A 138 2.94 5.64 -34.84
C THR A 138 3.71 6.86 -34.30
N LEU A 139 4.13 7.76 -35.20
CA LEU A 139 4.75 9.04 -34.78
C LEU A 139 3.86 9.84 -33.82
N GLN A 140 2.53 9.73 -33.96
CA GLN A 140 1.59 10.41 -33.07
C GLN A 140 1.59 9.81 -31.66
N GLU A 141 1.66 8.49 -31.54
CA GLU A 141 1.74 7.82 -30.25
C GLU A 141 3.07 8.06 -29.55
N LEU A 142 4.17 8.12 -30.32
CA LEU A 142 5.49 8.46 -29.78
C LEU A 142 5.47 9.85 -29.13
N VAL A 143 4.95 10.86 -29.83
CA VAL A 143 4.83 12.24 -29.31
C VAL A 143 3.96 12.29 -28.05
N GLN A 144 2.83 11.59 -28.05
CA GLN A 144 1.94 11.50 -26.89
C GLN A 144 2.65 10.89 -25.67
N LYS A 145 3.42 9.83 -25.86
CA LYS A 145 4.15 9.16 -24.78
C LYS A 145 5.29 10.03 -24.23
N VAL A 146 5.98 10.80 -25.06
CA VAL A 146 6.98 11.79 -24.59
C VAL A 146 6.34 12.90 -23.78
N GLN A 147 5.22 13.47 -24.25
CA GLN A 147 4.51 14.52 -23.53
C GLN A 147 3.92 14.06 -22.19
N SER A 148 3.52 12.78 -22.12
CA SER A 148 3.04 12.14 -20.89
C SER A 148 4.17 11.78 -19.91
N GLY A 149 5.45 11.92 -20.32
CA GLY A 149 6.61 11.56 -19.50
C GLY A 149 6.90 10.06 -19.45
N ILE A 150 6.30 9.28 -20.36
CA ILE A 150 6.51 7.84 -20.50
C ILE A 150 7.86 7.57 -21.16
N PHE A 151 8.21 8.36 -22.18
CA PHE A 151 9.51 8.31 -22.84
C PHE A 151 10.30 9.57 -22.56
N SER A 152 11.59 9.38 -22.29
CA SER A 152 12.55 10.47 -22.27
C SER A 152 12.80 10.97 -23.70
N VAL A 153 13.20 12.24 -23.84
CA VAL A 153 13.53 12.82 -25.15
C VAL A 153 14.61 12.01 -25.87
N GLU A 154 15.62 11.52 -25.15
CA GLU A 154 16.67 10.66 -25.69
C GLU A 154 16.14 9.31 -26.19
N GLN A 155 15.14 8.73 -25.53
CA GLN A 155 14.51 7.48 -25.96
C GLN A 155 13.65 7.69 -27.22
N ALA A 156 13.00 8.85 -27.32
CA ALA A 156 12.23 9.21 -28.50
C ALA A 156 13.12 9.44 -29.73
N ASP A 157 14.31 10.01 -29.53
CA ASP A 157 15.30 10.22 -30.59
C ASP A 157 15.78 8.89 -31.20
N GLN A 158 16.07 7.90 -30.35
CA GLN A 158 16.44 6.55 -30.81
C GLN A 158 15.32 5.88 -31.62
N LEU A 159 14.08 5.97 -31.15
CA LEU A 159 12.92 5.40 -31.85
C LEU A 159 12.63 6.14 -33.16
N PHE A 160 12.87 7.44 -33.22
CA PHE A 160 12.71 8.21 -34.45
C PHE A 160 13.76 7.82 -35.50
N SER A 161 15.00 7.59 -35.08
CA SER A 161 16.07 7.12 -35.99
C SER A 161 15.76 5.72 -36.56
N ASP A 162 15.21 4.83 -35.73
CA ASP A 162 14.78 3.49 -36.14
C ASP A 162 13.57 3.53 -37.11
N TYR A 163 12.65 4.48 -36.91
CA TYR A 163 11.52 4.71 -37.84
C TYR A 163 12.01 5.15 -39.23
N ALA A 164 12.93 6.11 -39.27
CA ALA A 164 13.48 6.62 -40.52
C ALA A 164 14.23 5.55 -41.32
N GLN A 165 14.91 4.63 -40.63
CA GLN A 165 15.59 3.49 -41.25
C GLN A 165 14.59 2.51 -41.88
N ASN A 166 13.51 2.15 -41.17
CA ASN A 166 12.49 1.21 -41.67
C ASN A 166 11.68 1.76 -42.86
N VAL A 167 11.40 3.07 -42.89
CA VAL A 167 10.68 3.70 -44.02
C VAL A 167 11.56 3.79 -45.27
N ALA A 168 12.89 3.86 -45.12
CA ALA A 168 13.82 3.90 -46.25
C ALA A 168 14.03 2.53 -46.94
N GLU A 169 13.67 1.42 -46.27
CA GLU A 169 13.81 0.05 -46.80
C GLU A 169 12.48 -0.55 -47.33
N SER A 170 11.39 0.23 -47.37
CA SER A 170 10.07 -0.15 -47.95
C SER A 170 9.79 0.53 -49.28
#